data_AF-A0A853PUV7-F1
#
_entry.id   AF-A0A853PUV7-F1
#
_cell.length_a   1.000
_cell.length_b   1.000
_cell.length_c   1.000
_cell.angle_alpha   90.00
_cell.angle_beta   90.00
_cell.angle_gamma   90.00
#
_symmetry.space_group_name_H-M   'P 1'
#
loop_
_entity.id
_entity.type
_entity.pdbx_description
1 polymer ?
#
loop_
_entity_poly.entity_id
_entity_poly.type
_entity_poly.pdbx_seq_one_letter_code
_entity_poly.pdbx_strand_id
1 'polypeptide(L)'
;MCEGDKTEPLFFTDLCDQFYGDSKDFDVRTIPQPNIPVEDAEADSSRGSYKGKKRKVKSGGQKDVAEDEVITGVPPLKWVLYARKIMSEGVDESWAVYDKDEHPKHEEAMAEANKIIDGKKVNIAFSSRSFEYYLLLHFEYLYYNFDATECGERIKGKKQIYECGTSKNPDKDCDGKKCINGYARKHGYWMESKSSVSTFPLVKDKLLKGMINACRLRTESDSKTDEPIYKRNPYTNVDILVGRLIGKETVNYGTTYTFRDHGSDWSVRLDEKGLNLTNNKNSSEIFQRGMFMIYDREKNSKKELNEKVLLLDSGESDLLPCTLTDSQVISIKVSHEKEVLLLPNFII
;
A
#
# COMPACT_ATOMS: atom_id res chain seq x y z
N MET A 1 7.42 10.37 4.51
CA MET A 1 7.40 11.68 3.84
C MET A 1 6.43 11.61 2.67
N CYS A 2 5.37 12.40 2.68
CA CYS A 2 4.32 12.43 1.66
C CYS A 2 4.38 13.77 0.91
N GLU A 3 4.12 13.73 -0.38
CA GLU A 3 3.99 14.93 -1.21
C GLU A 3 2.80 15.82 -0.81
N GLY A 4 1.65 15.20 -0.56
CA GLY A 4 0.43 15.87 -0.14
C GLY A 4 0.41 16.20 1.37
N ASP A 5 -0.39 17.19 1.74
CA ASP A 5 -0.57 17.66 3.12
C ASP A 5 -1.81 17.07 3.81
N LYS A 6 -2.65 16.35 3.07
CA LYS A 6 -3.97 15.87 3.53
C LYS A 6 -4.15 14.38 3.31
N THR A 7 -4.46 13.96 2.09
CA THR A 7 -4.97 12.61 1.81
C THR A 7 -4.03 11.51 2.27
N GLU A 8 -2.78 11.51 1.82
CA GLU A 8 -1.79 10.47 2.12
C GLU A 8 -1.34 10.55 3.59
N PRO A 9 -0.93 11.71 4.15
CA PRO A 9 -0.57 11.77 5.56
C PRO A 9 -1.69 11.34 6.50
N LEU A 10 -2.94 11.77 6.27
CA LEU A 10 -4.08 11.36 7.10
C LEU A 10 -4.32 9.85 7.00
N PHE A 11 -4.25 9.29 5.79
CA PHE A 11 -4.42 7.85 5.57
C PHE A 11 -3.39 7.04 6.35
N PHE A 12 -2.10 7.35 6.19
CA PHE A 12 -1.03 6.59 6.86
C PHE A 12 -1.00 6.83 8.36
N THR A 13 -1.38 8.01 8.84
CA THR A 13 -1.46 8.29 10.28
C THR A 13 -2.54 7.41 10.92
N ASP A 14 -3.75 7.40 10.37
CA ASP A 14 -4.83 6.56 10.89
C ASP A 14 -4.54 5.05 10.76
N LEU A 15 -3.87 4.63 9.68
CA LEU A 15 -3.40 3.26 9.52
C LEU A 15 -2.43 2.89 10.66
N CYS A 16 -1.45 3.74 10.94
CA CYS A 16 -0.47 3.49 12.00
C CYS A 16 -1.14 3.52 13.38
N ASP A 17 -2.04 4.46 13.64
CA ASP A 17 -2.82 4.51 14.89
C ASP A 17 -3.58 3.20 15.14
N GLN A 18 -4.18 2.62 14.10
CA GLN A 18 -4.93 1.37 14.21
C GLN A 18 -4.04 0.17 14.54
N PHE A 19 -2.84 0.09 13.96
CA PHE A 19 -1.97 -1.10 14.08
C PHE A 19 -0.89 -0.97 15.16
N TYR A 20 -0.49 0.25 15.50
CA TYR A 20 0.68 0.55 16.35
C TYR A 20 0.42 1.60 17.44
N GLY A 21 -0.81 2.11 17.62
CA GLY A 21 -1.09 3.31 18.42
C GLY A 21 -0.32 3.48 19.75
N ASP A 22 -0.27 2.45 20.59
CA ASP A 22 0.48 2.45 21.88
C ASP A 22 1.72 1.54 21.86
N SER A 23 2.15 1.08 20.68
CA SER A 23 3.31 0.19 20.54
C SER A 23 4.58 0.91 20.98
N LYS A 24 5.41 0.23 21.77
CA LYS A 24 6.76 0.72 22.12
C LYS A 24 7.82 0.31 21.12
N ASP A 25 7.47 -0.63 20.24
CA ASP A 25 8.41 -1.27 19.31
C ASP A 25 8.45 -0.56 17.95
N PHE A 26 7.43 0.26 17.65
CA PHE A 26 7.32 1.01 16.40
C PHE A 26 6.96 2.47 16.67
N ASP A 27 7.86 3.39 16.34
CA ASP A 27 7.60 4.83 16.28
C ASP A 27 7.51 5.27 14.81
N VAL A 28 6.29 5.44 14.31
CA VAL A 28 6.03 5.80 12.91
C VAL A 28 5.55 7.24 12.84
N ARG A 29 6.28 8.08 12.10
CA ARG A 29 5.94 9.48 11.89
C ARG A 29 5.63 9.79 10.43
N THR A 30 4.43 10.30 10.17
CA THR A 30 4.06 10.87 8.86
C THR A 30 4.56 12.31 8.75
N ILE A 31 5.02 12.71 7.57
CA ILE A 31 5.47 14.09 7.32
C ILE A 31 4.90 14.49 5.96
N PRO A 32 4.24 15.64 5.81
CA PRO A 32 3.87 16.57 6.89
C PRO A 32 2.95 15.91 7.92
N GLN A 33 2.99 16.39 9.17
CA GLN A 33 2.05 15.94 10.19
C GLN A 33 0.67 16.53 9.85
N PRO A 34 -0.36 15.69 9.63
CA PRO A 34 -1.66 16.21 9.27
C PRO A 34 -2.26 17.01 10.43
N ASN A 35 -2.84 18.17 10.13
CA ASN A 35 -3.62 18.91 11.12
C ASN A 35 -4.97 18.21 11.30
N ILE A 36 -5.12 17.45 12.39
CA ILE A 36 -6.35 16.78 12.76
C ILE A 36 -7.24 17.80 13.48
N PRO A 37 -8.35 18.27 12.88
CA PRO A 37 -9.24 19.22 13.55
C PRO A 37 -9.81 18.57 14.82
N VAL A 38 -9.79 19.31 15.93
CA VAL A 38 -10.50 18.91 17.15
C VAL A 38 -12.00 18.98 16.84
N GLU A 39 -12.67 17.85 16.69
CA GLU A 39 -14.14 17.85 16.51
C GLU A 39 -14.81 18.34 17.79
N ASP A 40 -15.46 19.51 17.72
CA ASP A 40 -16.67 19.76 18.48
C ASP A 40 -17.72 18.75 17.98
N ALA A 41 -18.25 17.95 18.90
CA ALA A 41 -19.26 16.96 18.61
C ALA A 41 -20.51 17.65 18.03
N GLU A 42 -20.72 17.51 16.72
CA GLU A 42 -22.00 17.49 15.97
C GLU A 42 -21.78 17.96 14.52
N ALA A 43 -21.20 17.09 13.70
CA ALA A 43 -21.42 17.13 12.26
C ALA A 43 -21.72 15.71 11.78
N ASP A 44 -22.98 15.49 11.42
CA ASP A 44 -23.48 14.28 10.80
C ASP A 44 -22.74 14.07 9.47
N SER A 45 -21.72 13.21 9.44
CA SER A 45 -20.90 13.02 8.25
C SER A 45 -21.52 11.93 7.37
N SER A 46 -21.82 12.30 6.13
CA SER A 46 -22.31 11.43 5.05
C SER A 46 -21.29 10.38 4.58
N ARG A 47 -20.28 10.06 5.40
CA ARG A 47 -19.18 9.12 5.10
C ARG A 47 -19.25 7.81 5.90
N GLY A 48 -20.36 7.53 6.59
CA GLY A 48 -20.59 6.28 7.33
C GLY A 48 -20.14 6.40 8.79
N SER A 49 -21.09 6.19 9.71
CA SER A 49 -20.94 6.51 11.13
C SER A 49 -20.26 5.39 11.92
N TYR A 50 -19.26 5.74 12.74
CA TYR A 50 -19.02 5.02 14.00
C TYR A 50 -18.48 5.95 15.09
N LYS A 51 -19.20 6.03 16.21
CA LYS A 51 -18.83 6.74 17.45
C LYS A 51 -17.84 5.90 18.26
N GLY A 52 -16.54 6.15 18.10
CA GLY A 52 -15.52 5.70 19.04
C GLY A 52 -15.17 6.79 20.05
N LYS A 53 -15.44 6.58 21.35
CA LYS A 53 -14.96 7.47 22.42
C LYS A 53 -13.43 7.40 22.50
N LYS A 54 -12.72 8.46 22.09
CA LYS A 54 -11.29 8.64 22.43
C LYS A 54 -11.17 9.24 23.85
N ARG A 55 -10.42 8.57 24.74
CA ARG A 55 -10.03 9.10 26.07
C ARG A 55 -8.77 9.95 25.93
N LYS A 56 -8.76 11.11 26.58
CA LYS A 56 -7.59 11.98 26.74
C LYS A 56 -6.50 11.29 27.56
N VAL A 57 -5.26 11.34 27.08
CA VAL A 57 -4.08 11.40 27.97
C VAL A 57 -3.63 12.86 27.98
N LYS A 58 -3.72 13.50 29.16
CA LYS A 58 -3.04 14.78 29.41
C LYS A 58 -1.54 14.49 29.53
N SER A 59 -0.76 14.75 28.50
CA SER A 59 0.66 15.08 28.65
C SER A 59 0.75 16.60 28.80
N GLY A 60 1.08 17.04 30.01
CA GLY A 60 1.40 18.43 30.30
C GLY A 60 2.71 18.84 29.64
N GLY A 61 2.79 20.10 29.23
CA GLY A 61 3.98 20.73 28.66
C GLY A 61 3.86 20.90 27.15
N GLN A 62 3.53 22.12 26.73
CA GLN A 62 3.93 22.64 25.42
C GLN A 62 5.43 22.38 25.27
N LYS A 63 5.80 21.34 24.51
CA LYS A 63 7.10 21.30 23.86
C LYS A 63 6.87 21.85 22.47
N ASP A 64 7.54 22.96 22.23
CA ASP A 64 7.77 23.66 20.97
C ASP A 64 7.32 22.86 19.73
N VAL A 65 6.25 23.32 19.09
CA VAL A 65 5.95 22.95 17.71
C VAL A 65 7.11 23.49 16.90
N ALA A 66 8.11 22.66 16.62
CA ALA A 66 9.21 22.99 15.72
C ALA A 66 8.59 23.53 14.43
N GLU A 67 9.01 24.72 14.00
CA GLU A 67 8.61 25.28 12.71
C GLU A 67 8.82 24.21 11.63
N ASP A 68 7.78 23.90 10.87
CA ASP A 68 7.85 22.90 9.80
C ASP A 68 8.98 23.29 8.85
N GLU A 69 10.05 22.49 8.82
CA GLU A 69 11.20 22.76 7.96
C GLU A 69 10.74 22.83 6.51
N VAL A 70 10.99 23.97 5.86
CA VAL A 70 10.59 24.17 4.46
C VAL A 70 11.42 23.25 3.57
N ILE A 71 10.78 22.21 3.03
CA ILE A 71 11.44 21.25 2.15
C ILE A 71 11.64 21.89 0.76
N THR A 72 12.89 22.30 0.50
CA THR A 72 13.29 22.98 -0.74
C THR A 72 13.68 21.99 -1.85
N GLY A 73 13.67 22.46 -3.11
CA GLY A 73 14.06 21.68 -4.29
C GLY A 73 12.92 21.37 -5.24
N VAL A 74 13.18 20.47 -6.21
CA VAL A 74 12.24 20.13 -7.30
C VAL A 74 11.56 18.79 -7.01
N PRO A 75 10.22 18.67 -7.09
CA PRO A 75 9.52 17.41 -6.91
C PRO A 75 9.74 16.41 -8.07
N PRO A 76 9.59 15.09 -7.81
CA PRO A 76 9.50 14.48 -6.48
C PRO A 76 10.86 14.28 -5.78
N LEU A 77 11.98 14.58 -6.46
CA LEU A 77 13.35 14.37 -5.93
C LEU A 77 13.54 14.98 -4.53
N LYS A 78 13.01 16.19 -4.29
CA LYS A 78 13.11 16.84 -2.98
C LYS A 78 12.53 15.99 -1.82
N TRP A 79 11.49 15.20 -2.08
CA TRP A 79 10.86 14.32 -1.07
C TRP A 79 11.77 13.14 -0.73
N VAL A 80 12.45 12.58 -1.72
CA VAL A 80 13.44 11.51 -1.54
C VAL A 80 14.69 12.04 -0.80
N LEU A 81 15.19 13.23 -1.17
CA LEU A 81 16.32 13.86 -0.49
C LEU A 81 15.99 14.18 0.98
N TYR A 82 14.77 14.64 1.26
CA TYR A 82 14.34 14.90 2.62
C TYR A 82 14.17 13.61 3.43
N ALA A 83 13.59 12.55 2.86
CA ALA A 83 13.53 11.24 3.50
C ALA A 83 14.94 10.69 3.81
N ARG A 84 15.91 10.90 2.91
CA ARG A 84 17.32 10.57 3.13
C ARG A 84 17.92 11.35 4.30
N LYS A 85 17.65 12.66 4.38
CA LYS A 85 18.11 13.52 5.48
C LYS A 85 17.61 12.96 6.82
N ILE A 86 16.31 12.68 6.95
CA ILE A 86 15.72 12.12 8.17
C ILE A 86 16.35 10.77 8.54
N MET A 87 16.62 9.91 7.55
CA MET A 87 17.28 8.64 7.80
C MET A 87 18.69 8.82 8.37
N SER A 88 19.42 9.85 7.95
CA SER A 88 20.74 10.20 8.52
C SER A 88 20.68 10.77 9.94
N GLU A 89 19.50 11.25 10.38
CA GLU A 89 19.25 11.76 11.73
C GLU A 89 18.90 10.64 12.73
N GLY A 90 18.90 9.38 12.29
CA GLY A 90 18.80 8.20 13.16
C GLY A 90 17.58 7.32 12.95
N VAL A 91 16.72 7.60 11.97
CA VAL A 91 15.56 6.74 11.68
C VAL A 91 16.01 5.42 11.01
N ASP A 92 15.38 4.31 11.39
CA ASP A 92 15.71 2.98 10.86
C ASP A 92 15.31 2.81 9.40
N GLU A 93 14.16 3.35 9.02
CA GLU A 93 13.55 3.19 7.71
C GLU A 93 12.82 4.48 7.28
N SER A 94 12.97 4.89 6.03
CA SER A 94 12.24 6.07 5.51
C SER A 94 11.58 5.77 4.17
N TRP A 95 10.40 6.35 3.97
CA TRP A 95 9.61 6.25 2.75
C TRP A 95 9.27 7.62 2.19
N ALA A 96 9.44 7.78 0.88
CA ALA A 96 8.88 8.89 0.11
C ALA A 96 7.60 8.42 -0.60
N VAL A 97 6.49 9.11 -0.36
CA VAL A 97 5.17 8.83 -0.94
C VAL A 97 4.80 9.97 -1.86
N TYR A 98 4.61 9.70 -3.15
CA TYR A 98 4.29 10.74 -4.12
C TYR A 98 3.58 10.19 -5.35
N ASP A 99 2.88 11.09 -6.03
CA ASP A 99 2.20 10.79 -7.28
C ASP A 99 3.09 11.16 -8.47
N LYS A 100 2.82 10.60 -9.66
CA LYS A 100 3.56 11.00 -10.85
C LYS A 100 3.40 12.50 -11.13
N ASP A 101 2.16 12.98 -11.17
CA ASP A 101 1.84 14.36 -11.53
C ASP A 101 2.65 14.87 -12.75
N GLU A 102 2.71 16.18 -12.97
CA GLU A 102 3.48 16.79 -14.07
C GLU A 102 4.92 17.12 -13.63
N HIS A 103 5.39 16.50 -12.54
CA HIS A 103 6.69 16.81 -11.94
C HIS A 103 7.86 16.20 -12.73
N PRO A 104 8.98 16.93 -12.90
CA PRO A 104 10.01 16.53 -13.87
C PRO A 104 11.05 15.53 -13.35
N LYS A 105 11.25 15.41 -12.02
CA LYS A 105 12.43 14.74 -11.45
C LYS A 105 12.21 13.30 -10.97
N HIS A 106 11.36 12.54 -11.67
CA HIS A 106 11.03 11.16 -11.28
C HIS A 106 12.21 10.21 -11.40
N GLU A 107 12.95 10.30 -12.52
CA GLU A 107 14.09 9.44 -12.78
C GLU A 107 15.19 9.67 -11.73
N GLU A 108 15.49 10.94 -11.45
CA GLU A 108 16.45 11.31 -10.43
C GLU A 108 15.99 10.91 -9.02
N ALA A 109 14.70 11.01 -8.71
CA ALA A 109 14.15 10.55 -7.43
C ALA A 109 14.34 9.03 -7.25
N MET A 110 14.05 8.23 -8.29
CA MET A 110 14.24 6.78 -8.27
C MET A 110 15.73 6.41 -8.17
N ALA A 111 16.60 7.11 -8.91
CA ALA A 111 18.04 6.91 -8.83
C ALA A 111 18.59 7.27 -7.44
N GLU A 112 18.13 8.37 -6.85
CA GLU A 112 18.52 8.80 -5.50
C GLU A 112 18.06 7.81 -4.43
N ALA A 113 16.84 7.29 -4.54
CA ALA A 113 16.32 6.30 -3.60
C ALA A 113 17.10 4.98 -3.61
N ASN A 114 17.56 4.55 -4.79
CA ASN A 114 18.36 3.33 -4.97
C ASN A 114 19.79 3.42 -4.40
N LYS A 115 20.27 4.60 -4.02
CA LYS A 115 21.57 4.72 -3.35
C LYS A 115 21.52 4.06 -1.98
N ILE A 116 22.50 3.19 -1.72
CA ILE A 116 22.72 2.57 -0.42
C ILE A 116 23.79 3.40 0.31
N ILE A 117 23.43 3.96 1.45
CA ILE A 117 24.31 4.76 2.32
C ILE A 117 24.19 4.15 3.71
N ASP A 118 25.32 3.80 4.32
CA ASP A 118 25.39 3.12 5.62
C ASP A 118 24.48 1.87 5.72
N GLY A 119 24.43 1.11 4.62
CA GLY A 119 23.60 -0.10 4.50
C GLY A 119 22.09 0.16 4.34
N LYS A 120 21.65 1.42 4.31
CA LYS A 120 20.23 1.81 4.20
C LYS A 120 19.92 2.50 2.87
N LYS A 121 18.68 2.34 2.40
CA LYS A 121 18.13 3.01 1.21
C LYS A 121 16.81 3.70 1.52
N VAL A 122 16.46 4.73 0.75
CA VAL A 122 15.11 5.34 0.85
C VAL A 122 14.16 4.46 0.05
N ASN A 123 13.00 4.15 0.61
CA ASN A 123 11.94 3.42 -0.09
C ASN A 123 10.97 4.40 -0.75
N ILE A 124 10.34 3.98 -1.85
CA ILE A 124 9.36 4.80 -2.59
C ILE A 124 8.02 4.08 -2.65
N ALA A 125 6.96 4.77 -2.24
CA ALA A 125 5.57 4.42 -2.50
C ALA A 125 5.00 5.41 -3.53
N PHE A 126 4.72 4.91 -4.72
CA PHE A 126 4.41 5.69 -5.92
C PHE A 126 3.06 5.27 -6.51
N SER A 127 2.32 6.26 -7.02
CA SER A 127 1.14 6.04 -7.86
C SER A 127 1.26 6.81 -9.17
N SER A 128 1.00 6.13 -10.30
CA SER A 128 1.19 6.69 -11.64
C SER A 128 0.25 7.84 -12.00
N ARG A 129 -0.88 7.98 -11.29
CA ARG A 129 -1.85 9.06 -11.50
C ARG A 129 -2.14 9.80 -10.21
N SER A 130 -2.67 9.10 -9.21
CA SER A 130 -2.79 9.65 -7.86
C SER A 130 -3.02 8.55 -6.82
N PHE A 131 -2.87 8.88 -5.54
CA PHE A 131 -3.19 7.98 -4.43
C PHE A 131 -4.62 7.40 -4.51
N GLU A 132 -5.60 8.15 -5.05
CA GLU A 132 -6.96 7.63 -5.21
C GLU A 132 -7.07 6.40 -6.13
N TYR A 133 -6.12 6.21 -7.07
CA TYR A 133 -6.10 4.97 -7.84
C TYR A 133 -5.87 3.75 -6.93
N TYR A 134 -4.98 3.88 -5.94
CA TYR A 134 -4.76 2.83 -4.94
C TYR A 134 -6.02 2.60 -4.07
N LEU A 135 -6.77 3.66 -3.73
CA LEU A 135 -8.06 3.52 -3.05
C LEU A 135 -9.07 2.71 -3.87
N LEU A 136 -9.18 2.94 -5.19
CA LEU A 136 -10.07 2.16 -6.07
C LEU A 136 -9.77 0.67 -6.00
N LEU A 137 -8.50 0.28 -5.91
CA LEU A 137 -8.07 -1.11 -5.87
C LEU A 137 -8.59 -1.88 -4.64
N HIS A 138 -9.04 -1.19 -3.60
CA HIS A 138 -9.68 -1.82 -2.44
C HIS A 138 -11.12 -2.25 -2.72
N PHE A 139 -11.78 -1.64 -3.72
CA PHE A 139 -13.17 -1.94 -4.07
C PHE A 139 -13.24 -2.98 -5.18
N GLU A 140 -12.37 -2.90 -6.18
CA GLU A 140 -12.31 -3.84 -7.30
C GLU A 140 -10.92 -3.89 -7.93
N TYR A 141 -10.68 -4.90 -8.76
CA TYR A 141 -9.48 -4.92 -9.59
C TYR A 141 -9.72 -4.08 -10.85
N LEU A 142 -8.76 -3.23 -11.20
CA LEU A 142 -8.85 -2.39 -12.39
C LEU A 142 -7.47 -2.19 -13.03
N TYR A 143 -7.34 -2.56 -14.30
CA TYR A 143 -6.23 -2.18 -15.17
C TYR A 143 -6.72 -1.13 -16.17
N TYR A 144 -6.90 0.11 -15.71
CA TYR A 144 -7.47 1.18 -16.52
C TYR A 144 -6.64 2.46 -16.41
N ASN A 145 -6.32 3.07 -17.54
CA ASN A 145 -5.61 4.34 -17.57
C ASN A 145 -6.61 5.50 -17.51
N PHE A 146 -6.65 6.21 -16.38
CA PHE A 146 -7.42 7.45 -16.27
C PHE A 146 -6.60 8.67 -16.73
N ASP A 147 -7.26 9.54 -17.49
CA ASP A 147 -6.73 10.81 -17.99
C ASP A 147 -6.65 11.90 -16.91
N ALA A 148 -7.35 11.72 -15.79
CA ALA A 148 -7.33 12.65 -14.67
C ALA A 148 -7.67 11.98 -13.32
N THR A 149 -7.24 12.57 -12.21
CA THR A 149 -7.82 12.24 -10.89
C THR A 149 -9.22 12.82 -10.76
N GLU A 150 -9.39 14.07 -11.21
CA GLU A 150 -10.65 14.80 -11.24
C GLU A 150 -10.72 15.63 -12.52
N CYS A 151 -11.86 15.62 -13.22
CA CYS A 151 -12.05 16.47 -14.39
C CYS A 151 -12.29 17.92 -13.97
N GLY A 152 -11.81 18.86 -14.78
CA GLY A 152 -12.01 20.28 -14.56
C GLY A 152 -11.24 21.14 -15.55
N GLU A 153 -11.52 22.43 -15.54
CA GLU A 153 -10.81 23.43 -16.34
C GLU A 153 -10.10 24.45 -15.45
N ARG A 154 -8.99 25.01 -15.94
CA ARG A 154 -8.30 26.09 -15.23
C ARG A 154 -8.90 27.43 -15.65
N ILE A 155 -9.57 28.10 -14.71
CA ILE A 155 -10.08 29.47 -14.85
C ILE A 155 -9.28 30.36 -13.91
N LYS A 156 -8.60 31.37 -14.46
CA LYS A 156 -7.75 32.29 -13.67
C LYS A 156 -6.75 31.54 -12.74
N GLY A 157 -6.17 30.46 -13.25
CA GLY A 157 -5.20 29.63 -12.52
C GLY A 157 -5.80 28.66 -11.50
N LYS A 158 -7.10 28.74 -11.18
CA LYS A 158 -7.78 27.80 -10.29
C LYS A 158 -8.48 26.72 -11.12
N LYS A 159 -8.30 25.46 -10.72
CA LYS A 159 -9.04 24.34 -11.34
C LYS A 159 -10.48 24.34 -10.82
N GLN A 160 -11.43 24.66 -11.68
CA GLN A 160 -12.85 24.45 -11.42
C GLN A 160 -13.18 23.00 -11.77
N ILE A 161 -13.52 22.20 -10.76
CA ILE A 161 -13.85 20.79 -10.92
C ILE A 161 -15.26 20.63 -11.49
N TYR A 162 -15.45 19.64 -12.36
CA TYR A 162 -16.77 19.36 -12.94
C TYR A 162 -17.65 18.49 -12.05
N GLU A 163 -17.07 17.83 -11.04
CA GLU A 163 -17.75 16.87 -10.17
C GLU A 163 -18.42 15.74 -10.99
N CYS A 164 -17.67 15.15 -11.93
CA CYS A 164 -18.19 14.09 -12.78
C CYS A 164 -18.79 12.95 -11.95
N GLY A 165 -19.90 12.37 -12.43
CA GLY A 165 -20.66 11.34 -11.72
C GLY A 165 -21.71 11.86 -10.73
N THR A 166 -21.85 13.19 -10.57
CA THR A 166 -22.87 13.80 -9.68
C THR A 166 -24.06 14.39 -10.41
N SER A 167 -24.03 14.45 -11.75
CA SER A 167 -25.02 15.14 -12.59
C SER A 167 -25.11 16.66 -12.39
N LYS A 168 -24.20 17.28 -11.62
CA LYS A 168 -24.20 18.74 -11.40
C LYS A 168 -23.78 19.56 -12.61
N ASN A 169 -22.90 19.01 -13.46
CA ASN A 169 -22.45 19.65 -14.71
C ASN A 169 -22.61 18.67 -15.90
N PRO A 170 -23.85 18.39 -16.35
CA PRO A 170 -24.12 17.32 -17.31
C PRO A 170 -23.32 17.44 -18.62
N ASP A 171 -23.17 18.67 -19.13
CA ASP A 171 -22.48 18.92 -20.41
C ASP A 171 -20.97 18.65 -20.37
N LYS A 172 -20.39 18.60 -19.16
CA LYS A 172 -18.94 18.38 -18.93
C LYS A 172 -18.65 17.08 -18.19
N ASP A 173 -19.68 16.28 -17.88
CA ASP A 173 -19.54 15.05 -17.12
C ASP A 173 -18.91 13.94 -17.99
N CYS A 174 -17.76 13.40 -17.56
CA CYS A 174 -17.13 12.29 -18.26
C CYS A 174 -17.75 10.93 -17.90
N ASP A 175 -18.76 10.91 -17.02
CA ASP A 175 -19.44 9.72 -16.53
C ASP A 175 -18.48 8.68 -15.93
N GLY A 176 -17.42 9.15 -15.27
CA GLY A 176 -16.36 8.32 -14.72
C GLY A 176 -15.43 7.65 -15.74
N LYS A 177 -15.61 7.89 -17.04
CA LYS A 177 -14.75 7.30 -18.08
C LYS A 177 -13.35 7.89 -18.13
N LYS A 178 -13.16 9.15 -17.70
CA LYS A 178 -11.87 9.85 -17.80
C LYS A 178 -11.20 10.12 -16.47
N CYS A 179 -11.96 10.20 -15.37
CA CYS A 179 -11.40 10.54 -14.07
C CYS A 179 -11.71 9.54 -12.95
N ILE A 180 -10.72 9.33 -12.08
CA ILE A 180 -10.79 8.42 -10.92
C ILE A 180 -11.97 8.77 -10.01
N ASN A 181 -12.10 10.03 -9.61
CA ASN A 181 -13.19 10.44 -8.71
C ASN A 181 -14.57 10.34 -9.37
N GLY A 182 -14.67 10.59 -10.68
CA GLY A 182 -15.92 10.37 -11.40
C GLY A 182 -16.29 8.90 -11.42
N TYR A 183 -15.31 8.02 -11.65
CA TYR A 183 -15.51 6.58 -11.62
C TYR A 183 -15.98 6.11 -10.24
N ALA A 184 -15.29 6.55 -9.18
CA ALA A 184 -15.63 6.23 -7.80
C ALA A 184 -17.05 6.66 -7.42
N ARG A 185 -17.48 7.86 -7.83
CA ARG A 185 -18.84 8.36 -7.60
C ARG A 185 -19.88 7.51 -8.32
N LYS A 186 -19.64 7.17 -9.59
CA LYS A 186 -20.55 6.33 -10.39
C LYS A 186 -20.75 4.93 -9.82
N HIS A 187 -19.72 4.38 -9.17
CA HIS A 187 -19.77 3.06 -8.55
C HIS A 187 -20.15 3.11 -7.06
N GLY A 188 -20.44 4.30 -6.51
CA GLY A 188 -20.86 4.46 -5.12
C GLY A 188 -19.76 4.20 -4.09
N TYR A 189 -18.48 4.35 -4.47
CA TYR A 189 -17.34 4.08 -3.58
C TYR A 189 -17.04 5.25 -2.65
N TRP A 190 -17.01 6.48 -3.19
CA TRP A 190 -16.94 7.71 -2.39
C TRP A 190 -17.45 8.90 -3.19
N MET A 191 -17.89 9.94 -2.46
CA MET A 191 -18.26 11.23 -3.06
C MET A 191 -17.07 12.18 -3.20
N GLU A 192 -16.16 12.17 -2.23
CA GLU A 192 -14.96 12.99 -2.25
C GLU A 192 -13.82 12.33 -1.46
N SER A 193 -12.62 12.36 -2.04
CA SER A 193 -11.38 11.80 -1.50
C SER A 193 -10.44 12.85 -0.91
N LYS A 194 -10.59 14.13 -1.29
CA LYS A 194 -9.71 15.22 -0.87
C LYS A 194 -10.41 16.08 0.18
N SER A 195 -10.11 15.83 1.46
CA SER A 195 -10.68 16.59 2.57
C SER A 195 -9.72 16.63 3.76
N SER A 196 -10.11 17.28 4.86
CA SER A 196 -9.41 17.19 6.16
C SER A 196 -9.72 15.91 6.92
N VAL A 197 -10.53 15.01 6.36
CA VAL A 197 -10.88 13.70 6.92
C VAL A 197 -10.12 12.62 6.16
N SER A 198 -9.56 11.69 6.92
CA SER A 198 -8.83 10.54 6.40
C SER A 198 -9.69 9.66 5.49
N THR A 199 -9.06 9.11 4.45
CA THR A 199 -9.67 8.13 3.55
C THR A 199 -9.49 6.69 4.04
N PHE A 200 -8.66 6.45 5.08
CA PHE A 200 -8.42 5.11 5.61
C PHE A 200 -9.70 4.38 6.09
N PRO A 201 -10.65 5.03 6.79
CA PRO A 201 -11.89 4.38 7.20
C PRO A 201 -12.71 3.80 6.04
N LEU A 202 -12.57 4.33 4.81
CA LEU A 202 -13.27 3.82 3.62
C LEU A 202 -12.82 2.41 3.22
N VAL A 203 -11.58 2.05 3.56
CA VAL A 203 -10.91 0.86 3.04
C VAL A 203 -10.25 -0.04 4.10
N LYS A 204 -10.32 0.31 5.38
CA LYS A 204 -9.69 -0.43 6.50
C LYS A 204 -10.03 -1.93 6.53
N ASP A 205 -11.25 -2.30 6.15
CA ASP A 205 -11.71 -3.70 6.14
C ASP A 205 -11.39 -4.43 4.81
N LYS A 206 -10.72 -3.72 3.88
CA LYS A 206 -10.43 -4.17 2.52
C LYS A 206 -8.93 -4.08 2.18
N LEU A 207 -8.06 -3.84 3.16
CA LEU A 207 -6.60 -3.66 2.94
C LEU A 207 -6.00 -4.84 2.18
N LEU A 208 -6.35 -6.07 2.56
CA LEU A 208 -5.86 -7.27 1.89
C LEU A 208 -6.28 -7.34 0.41
N LYS A 209 -7.52 -6.93 0.10
CA LYS A 209 -8.00 -6.84 -1.29
C LYS A 209 -7.21 -5.78 -2.07
N GLY A 210 -7.01 -4.60 -1.48
CA GLY A 210 -6.21 -3.52 -2.07
C GLY A 210 -4.77 -3.93 -2.36
N MET A 211 -4.12 -4.62 -1.42
CA MET A 211 -2.75 -5.13 -1.60
C MET A 211 -2.65 -6.16 -2.73
N ILE A 212 -3.59 -7.09 -2.79
CA ILE A 212 -3.57 -8.13 -3.84
C ILE A 212 -3.84 -7.52 -5.21
N ASN A 213 -4.81 -6.61 -5.31
CA ASN A 213 -5.12 -5.92 -6.55
C ASN A 213 -3.98 -5.03 -7.03
N ALA A 214 -3.25 -4.37 -6.13
CA ALA A 214 -2.05 -3.60 -6.47
C ALA A 214 -0.89 -4.49 -6.94
N CYS A 215 -0.67 -5.64 -6.29
CA CYS A 215 0.34 -6.60 -6.76
C CYS A 215 -0.03 -7.21 -8.13
N ARG A 216 -1.31 -7.51 -8.37
CA ARG A 216 -1.83 -7.92 -9.68
C ARG A 216 -1.60 -6.82 -10.73
N LEU A 217 -1.93 -5.57 -10.40
CA LEU A 217 -1.72 -4.41 -11.28
C LEU A 217 -0.25 -4.29 -11.71
N ARG A 218 0.69 -4.44 -10.77
CA ARG A 218 2.13 -4.40 -11.09
C ARG A 218 2.53 -5.54 -12.02
N THR A 219 2.07 -6.75 -11.74
CA THR A 219 2.36 -7.93 -12.56
C THR A 219 1.85 -7.75 -14.00
N GLU A 220 0.63 -7.23 -14.17
CA GLU A 220 0.08 -6.92 -15.49
C GLU A 220 0.77 -5.74 -16.16
N SER A 221 1.26 -4.77 -15.38
CA SER A 221 2.06 -3.66 -15.89
C SER A 221 3.42 -4.12 -16.41
N ASP A 222 4.10 -4.99 -15.66
CA ASP A 222 5.38 -5.62 -16.04
C ASP A 222 5.25 -6.43 -17.33
N SER A 223 4.12 -7.14 -17.54
CA SER A 223 3.93 -7.95 -18.75
C SER A 223 3.60 -7.13 -20.01
N LYS A 224 3.20 -5.86 -19.84
CA LYS A 224 2.78 -4.99 -20.96
C LYS A 224 3.83 -3.98 -21.40
N THR A 225 4.85 -3.71 -20.58
CA THR A 225 5.88 -2.72 -20.92
C THR A 225 7.19 -2.90 -20.13
N ASP A 226 8.31 -2.68 -20.83
CA ASP A 226 9.65 -2.59 -20.24
C ASP A 226 10.00 -1.16 -19.81
N GLU A 227 9.09 -0.19 -19.98
CA GLU A 227 9.35 1.19 -19.57
C GLU A 227 9.69 1.27 -18.08
N PRO A 228 10.52 2.22 -17.65
CA PRO A 228 10.75 2.48 -16.23
C PRO A 228 9.44 2.73 -15.47
N ILE A 229 9.34 2.25 -14.22
CA ILE A 229 8.14 2.34 -13.38
C ILE A 229 7.51 3.74 -13.37
N TYR A 230 8.33 4.79 -13.29
CA TYR A 230 7.86 6.17 -13.24
C TYR A 230 7.23 6.68 -14.55
N LYS A 231 7.36 5.94 -15.66
CA LYS A 231 6.68 6.24 -16.93
C LYS A 231 5.36 5.51 -17.09
N ARG A 232 5.16 4.38 -16.40
CA ARG A 232 4.00 3.50 -16.54
C ARG A 232 2.71 4.13 -16.03
N ASN A 233 1.58 3.75 -16.63
CA ASN A 233 0.24 4.13 -16.19
C ASN A 233 -0.80 3.14 -16.77
N PRO A 234 -1.60 2.42 -15.96
CA PRO A 234 -1.64 2.47 -14.50
C PRO A 234 -0.49 1.71 -13.82
N TYR A 235 -0.04 2.20 -12.67
CA TYR A 235 0.92 1.54 -11.80
C TYR A 235 0.80 2.08 -10.37
N THR A 236 0.90 1.21 -9.35
CA THR A 236 1.18 1.63 -7.99
C THR A 236 1.93 0.55 -7.20
N ASN A 237 2.79 0.97 -6.29
CA ASN A 237 3.45 0.10 -5.31
C ASN A 237 3.19 0.55 -3.86
N VAL A 238 2.15 1.36 -3.64
CA VAL A 238 1.77 1.88 -2.32
C VAL A 238 1.39 0.76 -1.33
N ASP A 239 0.85 -0.34 -1.84
CA ASP A 239 0.59 -1.55 -1.04
C ASP A 239 1.84 -2.16 -0.41
N ILE A 240 3.04 -1.92 -0.94
CA ILE A 240 4.27 -2.40 -0.32
C ILE A 240 4.49 -1.66 1.01
N LEU A 241 4.25 -0.34 1.05
CA LEU A 241 4.29 0.44 2.29
C LEU A 241 3.16 0.02 3.24
N VAL A 242 1.93 -0.09 2.74
CA VAL A 242 0.80 -0.55 3.57
C VAL A 242 1.08 -1.93 4.16
N GLY A 243 1.54 -2.86 3.34
CA GLY A 243 1.96 -4.20 3.77
C GLY A 243 3.04 -4.16 4.83
N ARG A 244 4.10 -3.37 4.61
CA ARG A 244 5.17 -3.16 5.58
C ARG A 244 4.65 -2.64 6.93
N LEU A 245 3.64 -1.78 6.92
CA LEU A 245 2.97 -1.18 8.09
C LEU A 245 1.90 -2.08 8.73
N ILE A 246 1.52 -3.21 8.13
CA ILE A 246 0.56 -4.14 8.73
C ILE A 246 1.12 -5.56 8.87
N GLY A 247 2.43 -5.71 8.67
CA GLY A 247 3.11 -7.00 8.75
C GLY A 247 2.70 -7.97 7.64
N LYS A 248 2.43 -7.47 6.43
CA LYS A 248 2.03 -8.28 5.27
C LYS A 248 2.89 -8.03 4.05
N GLU A 249 3.19 -9.09 3.32
CA GLU A 249 3.98 -9.04 2.09
C GLU A 249 3.26 -9.81 0.98
N THR A 250 3.13 -9.22 -0.21
CA THR A 250 2.57 -9.89 -1.38
C THR A 250 3.70 -10.37 -2.29
N VAL A 251 3.56 -11.59 -2.79
CA VAL A 251 4.49 -12.23 -3.72
C VAL A 251 3.71 -12.65 -4.96
N ASN A 252 4.13 -12.14 -6.12
CA ASN A 252 3.49 -12.47 -7.39
C ASN A 252 3.74 -13.94 -7.77
N TYR A 253 2.82 -14.49 -8.56
CA TYR A 253 2.90 -15.85 -9.07
C TYR A 253 4.24 -16.11 -9.77
N GLY A 254 4.82 -17.29 -9.55
CA GLY A 254 6.08 -17.70 -10.16
C GLY A 254 7.33 -17.06 -9.55
N THR A 255 7.22 -16.12 -8.60
CA THR A 255 8.36 -15.55 -7.87
C THR A 255 8.70 -16.38 -6.65
N THR A 256 10.00 -16.56 -6.40
CA THR A 256 10.50 -17.23 -5.20
C THR A 256 10.53 -16.25 -4.03
N TYR A 257 9.81 -16.58 -2.96
CA TYR A 257 9.97 -15.95 -1.66
C TYR A 257 11.04 -16.69 -0.86
N THR A 258 11.95 -15.97 -0.20
CA THR A 258 12.97 -16.55 0.68
C THR A 258 12.83 -15.98 2.08
N PHE A 259 12.78 -16.85 3.08
CA PHE A 259 12.75 -16.49 4.48
C PHE A 259 14.10 -16.80 5.13
N ARG A 260 14.72 -15.78 5.74
CA ARG A 260 15.96 -15.89 6.49
C ARG A 260 15.83 -15.14 7.80
N ASP A 261 15.37 -15.82 8.83
CA ASP A 261 15.25 -15.26 10.18
C ASP A 261 15.22 -16.36 11.23
N HIS A 262 15.58 -16.04 12.48
CA HIS A 262 15.54 -16.96 13.63
C HIS A 262 16.23 -18.31 13.41
N GLY A 263 17.29 -18.34 12.60
CA GLY A 263 18.01 -19.57 12.26
C GLY A 263 17.32 -20.44 11.19
N SER A 264 16.27 -19.94 10.55
CA SER A 264 15.67 -20.52 9.34
C SER A 264 16.29 -19.98 8.06
N ASP A 265 16.38 -20.82 7.04
CA ASP A 265 16.67 -20.43 5.64
C ASP A 265 15.90 -21.39 4.72
N TRP A 266 14.79 -20.92 4.18
CA TRP A 266 13.97 -21.69 3.26
C TRP A 266 13.33 -20.78 2.23
N SER A 267 12.90 -21.37 1.13
CA SER A 267 12.22 -20.64 0.06
C SER A 267 10.97 -21.35 -0.40
N VAL A 268 10.01 -20.57 -0.90
CA VAL A 268 8.80 -21.09 -1.50
C VAL A 268 8.51 -20.44 -2.85
N ARG A 269 7.92 -21.19 -3.76
CA ARG A 269 7.52 -20.71 -5.08
C ARG A 269 6.21 -21.39 -5.49
N LEU A 270 5.20 -20.58 -5.78
CA LEU A 270 3.93 -21.07 -6.33
C LEU A 270 4.04 -21.16 -7.85
N ASP A 271 3.71 -22.33 -8.41
CA ASP A 271 3.62 -22.58 -9.84
C ASP A 271 2.34 -23.39 -10.19
N GLU A 272 2.29 -23.93 -11.40
CA GLU A 272 1.14 -24.65 -11.95
C GLU A 272 0.84 -25.98 -11.24
N LYS A 273 1.85 -26.57 -10.58
CA LYS A 273 1.73 -27.84 -9.85
C LYS A 273 1.35 -27.62 -8.40
N GLY A 274 1.75 -26.49 -7.82
CA GLY A 274 1.42 -26.12 -6.45
C GLY A 274 2.51 -25.28 -5.79
N LEU A 275 2.59 -25.37 -4.47
CA LEU A 275 3.60 -24.66 -3.68
C LEU A 275 4.85 -25.53 -3.57
N ASN A 276 5.93 -25.12 -4.23
CA ASN A 276 7.25 -25.72 -4.04
C ASN A 276 7.90 -25.11 -2.80
N LEU A 277 8.47 -25.95 -1.95
CA LEU A 277 9.22 -25.57 -0.76
C LEU A 277 10.62 -26.12 -0.86
N THR A 278 11.61 -25.34 -0.44
CA THR A 278 13.01 -25.75 -0.42
C THR A 278 13.64 -25.35 0.89
N ASN A 279 14.28 -26.29 1.57
CA ASN A 279 15.14 -26.01 2.71
C ASN A 279 16.53 -25.63 2.22
N ASN A 280 16.95 -24.40 2.47
CA ASN A 280 18.27 -23.89 2.06
C ASN A 280 19.33 -24.04 3.16
N LYS A 281 18.97 -24.54 4.34
CA LYS A 281 19.91 -24.77 5.44
C LYS A 281 20.77 -25.99 5.20
N ASN A 282 21.91 -25.99 5.87
CA ASN A 282 22.80 -27.15 6.01
C ASN A 282 22.32 -28.15 7.10
N SER A 283 21.08 -28.02 7.56
CA SER A 283 20.45 -28.88 8.56
C SER A 283 18.98 -29.06 8.20
N SER A 284 18.28 -30.01 8.83
CA SER A 284 16.85 -30.18 8.60
C SER A 284 16.05 -28.96 9.07
N GLU A 285 14.91 -28.71 8.43
CA GLU A 285 13.95 -27.65 8.74
C GLU A 285 12.56 -28.24 8.96
N ILE A 286 11.85 -27.74 9.99
CA ILE A 286 10.53 -28.24 10.37
C ILE A 286 9.47 -27.20 10.03
N PHE A 287 8.51 -27.59 9.20
CA PHE A 287 7.33 -26.79 8.90
C PHE A 287 6.12 -27.34 9.65
N GLN A 288 5.60 -26.56 10.59
CA GLN A 288 4.47 -26.96 11.42
C GLN A 288 3.20 -27.14 10.57
N ARG A 289 2.33 -28.05 11.00
CA ARG A 289 1.00 -28.22 10.41
C ARG A 289 0.27 -26.86 10.34
N GLY A 290 -0.35 -26.57 9.21
CA GLY A 290 -1.11 -25.32 9.01
C GLY A 290 -0.25 -24.06 8.92
N MET A 291 1.06 -24.19 8.72
CA MET A 291 1.93 -23.05 8.40
C MET A 291 1.56 -22.45 7.03
N PHE A 292 1.22 -23.31 6.06
CA PHE A 292 0.78 -22.93 4.73
C PHE A 292 -0.75 -23.07 4.66
N MET A 293 -1.43 -21.97 4.36
CA MET A 293 -2.89 -21.90 4.32
C MET A 293 -3.37 -21.40 2.97
N ILE A 294 -4.40 -22.00 2.40
CA ILE A 294 -5.18 -21.38 1.33
C ILE A 294 -6.22 -20.46 1.97
N TYR A 295 -6.20 -19.18 1.64
CA TYR A 295 -7.20 -18.21 2.05
C TYR A 295 -8.08 -17.81 0.87
N ASP A 296 -9.38 -18.06 0.99
CA ASP A 296 -10.41 -17.65 0.02
C ASP A 296 -11.03 -16.32 0.48
N ARG A 297 -10.80 -15.27 -0.30
CA ARG A 297 -11.20 -13.90 0.05
C ARG A 297 -12.69 -13.65 -0.10
N GLU A 298 -13.36 -14.38 -0.98
CA GLU A 298 -14.80 -14.21 -1.22
C GLU A 298 -15.61 -14.94 -0.16
N LYS A 299 -15.16 -16.14 0.21
CA LYS A 299 -15.79 -16.95 1.27
C LYS A 299 -15.31 -16.59 2.67
N ASN A 300 -14.26 -15.76 2.77
CA ASN A 300 -13.55 -15.45 3.99
C ASN A 300 -13.19 -16.71 4.80
N SER A 301 -12.66 -17.72 4.12
CA SER A 301 -12.36 -19.04 4.71
C SER A 301 -10.89 -19.41 4.54
N LYS A 302 -10.38 -20.23 5.45
CA LYS A 302 -9.00 -20.74 5.43
C LYS A 302 -9.01 -22.26 5.41
N LYS A 303 -8.12 -22.85 4.61
CA LYS A 303 -7.88 -24.30 4.56
C LYS A 303 -6.39 -24.56 4.73
N GLU A 304 -6.03 -25.52 5.58
CA GLU A 304 -4.64 -25.99 5.71
C GLU A 304 -4.18 -26.60 4.38
N LEU A 305 -3.04 -26.13 3.87
CA LEU A 305 -2.40 -26.74 2.71
C LEU A 305 -1.49 -27.90 3.14
N ASN A 306 -0.78 -27.75 4.26
CA ASN A 306 -0.04 -28.85 4.89
C ASN A 306 -0.79 -29.39 6.12
N GLU A 307 -1.47 -30.52 5.94
CA GLU A 307 -2.25 -31.19 7.00
C GLU A 307 -1.39 -31.95 8.01
N LYS A 308 -0.08 -32.07 7.72
CA LYS A 308 0.93 -32.72 8.57
C LYS A 308 2.13 -31.79 8.75
N VAL A 309 2.91 -32.07 9.78
CA VAL A 309 4.26 -31.49 9.93
C VAL A 309 5.12 -32.00 8.77
N LEU A 310 5.85 -31.10 8.13
CA LEU A 310 6.84 -31.43 7.11
C LEU A 310 8.23 -31.29 7.74
N LEU A 311 9.10 -32.26 7.47
CA LEU A 311 10.50 -32.21 7.82
C LEU A 311 11.27 -32.33 6.52
N LEU A 312 12.03 -31.29 6.17
CA LEU A 312 12.89 -31.30 4.99
C LEU A 312 14.34 -31.34 5.45
N ASP A 313 15.10 -32.31 4.96
CA ASP A 313 16.55 -32.37 5.18
C ASP A 313 17.28 -31.25 4.44
N SER A 314 18.58 -31.13 4.70
CA SER A 314 19.44 -30.11 4.11
C SER A 314 19.36 -30.13 2.57
N GLY A 315 18.95 -29.02 1.95
CA GLY A 315 18.83 -28.90 0.49
C GLY A 315 17.63 -29.63 -0.12
N GLU A 316 16.78 -30.28 0.69
CA GLU A 316 15.62 -31.00 0.21
C GLU A 316 14.51 -30.03 -0.23
N SER A 317 13.71 -30.47 -1.20
CA SER A 317 12.52 -29.77 -1.65
C SER A 317 11.30 -30.68 -1.61
N ASP A 318 10.14 -30.10 -1.32
CA ASP A 318 8.85 -30.76 -1.33
C ASP A 318 7.83 -29.94 -2.13
N LEU A 319 6.78 -30.59 -2.60
CA LEU A 319 5.70 -29.98 -3.35
C LEU A 319 4.40 -30.21 -2.62
N LEU A 320 3.74 -29.13 -2.20
CA LEU A 320 2.37 -29.17 -1.73
C LEU A 320 1.42 -28.91 -2.91
N PRO A 321 0.74 -29.95 -3.44
CA PRO A 321 -0.09 -29.79 -4.63
C PRO A 321 -1.30 -28.92 -4.33
N CYS A 322 -1.52 -27.88 -5.12
CA CYS A 322 -2.71 -27.05 -5.03
C CYS A 322 -2.99 -26.34 -6.35
N THR A 323 -4.27 -26.09 -6.60
CA THR A 323 -4.72 -25.19 -7.66
C THR A 323 -5.55 -24.10 -7.01
N LEU A 324 -5.18 -22.85 -7.24
CA LEU A 324 -5.88 -21.69 -6.67
C LEU A 324 -6.84 -21.09 -7.68
N THR A 325 -8.00 -20.66 -7.22
CA THR A 325 -8.87 -19.75 -7.96
C THR A 325 -8.37 -18.30 -7.85
N ASP A 326 -8.89 -17.40 -8.69
CA ASP A 326 -8.58 -15.96 -8.60
C ASP A 326 -8.92 -15.34 -7.23
N SER A 327 -9.90 -15.91 -6.52
CA SER A 327 -10.30 -15.49 -5.17
C SER A 327 -9.39 -16.02 -4.06
N GLN A 328 -8.49 -16.94 -4.37
CA GLN A 328 -7.64 -17.63 -3.39
C GLN A 328 -6.20 -17.11 -3.42
N VAL A 329 -5.53 -17.19 -2.28
CA VAL A 329 -4.09 -16.95 -2.14
C VAL A 329 -3.50 -17.96 -1.16
N ILE A 330 -2.20 -18.19 -1.22
CA ILE A 330 -1.49 -18.89 -0.15
C ILE A 330 -1.07 -17.85 0.89
N SER A 331 -1.44 -18.07 2.14
CA SER A 331 -1.03 -17.31 3.32
C SER A 331 -0.02 -18.14 4.12
N ILE A 332 1.12 -17.54 4.42
CA ILE A 332 2.21 -18.14 5.18
C ILE A 332 2.51 -17.22 6.36
N LYS A 333 2.26 -17.71 7.58
CA LYS A 333 2.68 -16.98 8.79
C LYS A 333 4.11 -17.35 9.11
N VAL A 334 5.03 -16.43 8.85
CA VAL A 334 6.47 -16.66 9.06
C VAL A 334 6.94 -16.19 10.44
N SER A 335 6.18 -15.30 11.08
CA SER A 335 6.34 -14.93 12.49
C SER A 335 4.99 -14.48 13.07
N HIS A 336 4.98 -14.07 14.35
CA HIS A 336 3.80 -13.47 14.97
C HIS A 336 3.36 -12.17 14.29
N GLU A 337 4.30 -11.44 13.71
CA GLU A 337 4.10 -10.10 13.13
C GLU A 337 4.12 -10.09 11.61
N LYS A 338 4.55 -11.18 10.96
CA LYS A 338 4.73 -11.22 9.50
C LYS A 338 3.95 -12.36 8.83
N GLU A 339 3.14 -11.97 7.85
CA GLU A 339 2.38 -12.87 6.98
C GLU A 339 2.72 -12.60 5.51
N VAL A 340 3.02 -13.66 4.77
CA VAL A 340 3.36 -13.60 3.34
C VAL A 340 2.19 -14.18 2.54
N LEU A 341 1.86 -13.51 1.44
CA LEU A 341 0.72 -13.83 0.59
C LEU A 341 1.25 -14.14 -0.81
N LEU A 342 1.24 -15.41 -1.21
CA LEU A 342 1.56 -15.79 -2.59
C LEU A 342 0.29 -15.77 -3.42
N LEU A 343 0.32 -14.98 -4.48
CA LEU A 343 -0.83 -14.72 -5.32
C LEU A 343 -0.92 -15.77 -6.45
N PRO A 344 -2.14 -16.14 -6.86
CA PRO A 344 -2.35 -17.07 -7.96
C PRO A 344 -1.92 -16.45 -9.28
N ASN A 345 -1.81 -17.28 -10.31
CA ASN A 345 -1.72 -16.77 -11.67
C ASN A 345 -3.07 -16.17 -12.07
N PHE A 346 -3.18 -14.85 -12.04
CA PHE A 346 -4.38 -14.18 -12.53
C PHE A 346 -4.41 -14.27 -14.05
N ILE A 347 -5.55 -14.66 -14.60
CA ILE A 347 -5.77 -14.53 -16.04
C ILE A 347 -5.85 -13.02 -16.33
N ILE A 348 -4.91 -12.54 -17.13
CA ILE A 348 -4.74 -11.13 -17.53
C ILE A 348 -5.54 -10.84 -18.79
#